data_AF-A0A4S8MAD8-F1
#
_entry.id   AF-A0A4S8MAD8-F1
#
_cell.length_a   1.000
_cell.length_b   1.000
_cell.length_c   1.000
_cell.angle_alpha   90.00
_cell.angle_beta   90.00
_cell.angle_gamma   90.00
#
_symmetry.space_group_name_H-M   'P 1'
#
loop_
_entity.id
_entity.type
_entity.pdbx_description
1 polymer ?
#
loop_
_entity_poly.entity_id
_entity_poly.type
_entity_poly.pdbx_seq_one_letter_code
_entity_poly.pdbx_strand_id
1 'polypeptide(L)'
;QQSIEKTFTNARDKRKKVSDNEQLEKQNATSNAHDTVQCVQTMRTYARLFRSLGSAVDGKAIYKTKHEKKINAHAATLEGDDTFKRALKELWSAEPNKALYEDEAKQTWNIAQNQEDFVSGAFETLKGLCQYGHLGKVEMVLFYTFRNPSGDLETGSIPAHWTPENPSFHDEYTEEYDTFLSAWEEYAGKVLPSEPEQKSTFEIKLDANGRPRFPQLDLERIQVLEQRSVLAAYLMALWKFAGWAGSPAYAEILNAPNDFYDTTVHKDLLLKDPNDKNAKGHQISALTDYFVSTSTASGSFPFE
;
A
#
# COMPACT_ATOMS: atom_id res chain seq x y z
N GLN A 1 25.94 42.58 32.36
CA GLN A 1 25.00 41.45 32.19
C GLN A 1 25.75 40.32 31.49
N GLN A 2 26.08 39.24 32.19
CA GLN A 2 26.69 38.04 31.59
C GLN A 2 25.67 36.89 31.68
N SER A 3 25.33 36.33 30.53
CA SER A 3 24.41 35.19 30.39
C SER A 3 25.13 33.91 30.85
N ILE A 4 24.52 33.16 31.77
CA ILE A 4 25.00 31.85 32.21
C ILE A 4 24.29 30.80 31.36
N GLU A 5 24.95 30.27 30.35
CA GLU A 5 24.53 29.03 29.69
C GLU A 5 24.88 27.85 30.61
N LYS A 6 23.87 27.20 31.19
CA LYS A 6 24.04 25.91 31.88
C LYS A 6 23.85 24.79 30.87
N THR A 7 24.94 24.18 30.42
CA THR A 7 24.92 22.89 29.72
C THR A 7 24.65 21.77 30.73
N PHE A 8 23.51 21.10 30.60
CA PHE A 8 23.22 19.88 31.34
C PHE A 8 24.07 18.74 30.78
N THR A 9 25.10 18.33 31.52
CA THR A 9 25.84 17.09 31.26
C THR A 9 25.28 15.99 32.17
N ASN A 10 24.86 14.88 31.56
CA ASN A 10 24.29 13.74 32.27
C ASN A 10 25.40 13.01 33.06
N ALA A 11 25.17 12.75 34.35
CA ALA A 11 26.12 12.08 35.23
C ALA A 11 26.54 10.67 34.75
N ARG A 12 25.80 10.09 33.78
CA ARG A 12 26.10 8.81 33.13
C ARG A 12 27.36 8.84 32.27
N ASP A 13 27.72 9.99 31.68
CA ASP A 13 28.90 10.10 30.80
C ASP A 13 30.23 10.06 31.56
N LYS A 14 30.24 10.48 32.84
CA LYS A 14 31.46 10.42 33.68
C LYS A 14 31.75 9.04 34.25
N ARG A 15 30.74 8.16 34.39
CA ARG A 15 30.94 6.80 34.92
C ARG A 15 31.46 5.81 33.86
N LYS A 16 31.23 6.05 32.57
CA LYS A 16 31.71 5.18 31.48
C LYS A 16 33.24 5.15 31.38
N LYS A 17 33.90 6.31 31.50
CA LYS A 17 35.36 6.41 31.35
C LYS A 17 36.20 5.72 32.44
N VAL A 18 35.64 5.46 33.61
CA VAL A 18 36.37 4.79 34.71
C VAL A 18 36.15 3.28 34.68
N SER A 19 34.97 2.82 34.24
CA SER A 19 34.65 1.38 34.15
C SER A 19 35.28 0.70 32.93
N ASP A 20 35.47 1.42 31.82
CA ASP A 20 35.98 0.84 30.57
C ASP A 20 37.45 0.41 30.69
N ASN A 21 38.24 1.01 31.60
CA ASN A 21 39.65 0.64 31.80
C ASN A 21 39.86 -0.57 32.73
N GLU A 22 38.90 -0.93 33.59
CA GLU A 22 39.02 -2.08 34.50
C GLU A 22 38.38 -3.37 33.94
N GLN A 23 37.49 -3.26 32.93
CA GLN A 23 36.83 -4.41 32.32
C GLN A 23 37.56 -5.02 31.12
N LEU A 24 38.55 -4.33 30.54
CA LEU A 24 39.30 -4.81 29.38
C LEU A 24 40.27 -5.98 29.69
N GLU A 25 40.53 -6.30 30.95
CA GLU A 25 41.44 -7.39 31.35
C GLU A 25 40.76 -8.68 31.83
N LYS A 26 39.42 -8.78 31.87
CA LYS A 26 38.74 -9.94 32.50
C LYS A 26 37.62 -10.65 31.75
N GLN A 27 37.45 -10.46 30.44
CA GLN A 27 36.46 -11.24 29.67
C GLN A 27 37.04 -11.90 28.42
N ASN A 28 38.02 -12.78 28.63
CA ASN A 28 38.21 -13.96 27.79
C ASN A 28 37.42 -15.12 28.43
N ALA A 29 36.11 -15.10 28.27
CA ALA A 29 35.25 -16.25 28.54
C ALA A 29 34.08 -16.20 27.56
N THR A 30 34.09 -17.15 26.63
CA THR A 30 33.00 -17.50 25.71
C THR A 30 31.64 -17.46 26.39
N SER A 31 30.89 -16.40 26.15
CA SER A 31 29.43 -16.43 26.16
C SER A 31 28.98 -15.89 24.81
N ASN A 32 27.87 -16.41 24.29
CA ASN A 32 27.15 -15.84 23.15
C ASN A 32 26.58 -14.46 23.55
N ALA A 33 27.48 -13.52 23.85
CA ALA A 33 27.14 -12.19 24.33
C ALA A 33 26.53 -11.43 23.16
N HIS A 34 25.21 -11.31 23.22
CA HIS A 34 24.39 -10.58 22.28
C HIS A 34 24.93 -9.14 22.10
N ASP A 35 25.24 -8.76 20.85
CA ASP A 35 25.90 -7.50 20.54
C ASP A 35 24.91 -6.33 20.61
N THR A 36 24.92 -5.65 21.75
CA THR A 36 24.14 -4.43 21.99
C THR A 36 24.43 -3.31 20.98
N VAL A 37 25.64 -3.25 20.43
CA VAL A 37 26.02 -2.26 19.40
C VAL A 37 25.32 -2.60 18.08
N GLN A 38 25.34 -3.87 17.69
CA GLN A 38 24.64 -4.36 16.51
C GLN A 38 23.13 -4.05 16.60
N CYS A 39 22.49 -4.30 17.75
CA CYS A 39 21.06 -4.01 17.92
C CYS A 39 20.73 -2.53 17.73
N VAL A 40 21.54 -1.63 18.31
CA VAL A 40 21.34 -0.18 18.15
C VAL A 40 21.57 0.24 16.69
N GLN A 41 22.52 -0.35 15.99
CA GLN A 41 22.75 -0.09 14.57
C GLN A 41 21.55 -0.56 13.74
N THR A 42 21.07 -1.78 13.95
CA THR A 42 19.88 -2.36 13.30
C THR A 42 18.66 -1.47 13.52
N MET A 43 18.34 -1.12 14.77
CA MET A 43 17.21 -0.22 15.10
C MET A 43 17.35 1.15 14.41
N ARG A 44 18.55 1.72 14.35
CA ARG A 44 18.78 3.00 13.65
C ARG A 44 18.58 2.88 12.14
N THR A 45 19.01 1.77 11.54
CA THR A 45 18.81 1.51 10.11
C THR A 45 17.32 1.42 9.79
N TYR A 46 16.55 0.65 10.55
CA TYR A 46 15.11 0.52 10.30
C TYR A 46 14.29 1.74 10.72
N ALA A 47 14.72 2.50 11.73
CA ALA A 47 14.15 3.83 11.99
C ALA A 47 14.35 4.80 10.82
N ARG A 48 15.44 4.67 10.05
CA ARG A 48 15.60 5.43 8.79
C ARG A 48 14.70 4.88 7.69
N LEU A 49 14.56 3.56 7.58
CA LEU A 49 13.62 2.93 6.63
C LEU A 49 12.18 3.41 6.86
N PHE A 50 11.70 3.45 8.10
CA PHE A 50 10.36 3.98 8.40
C PHE A 50 10.20 5.45 8.07
N ARG A 51 11.26 6.25 8.24
CA ARG A 51 11.25 7.65 7.80
C ARG A 51 11.18 7.78 6.29
N SER A 52 11.84 6.89 5.54
CA SER A 52 11.75 6.89 4.07
C SER A 52 10.40 6.38 3.55
N LEU A 53 9.80 5.40 4.22
CA LEU A 53 8.42 4.97 3.92
C LEU A 53 7.41 6.10 4.12
N GLY A 54 7.63 6.97 5.12
CA GLY A 54 6.83 8.17 5.34
C GLY A 54 7.16 9.36 4.43
N SER A 55 8.23 9.30 3.63
CA SER A 55 8.64 10.34 2.69
C SER A 55 8.30 9.93 1.25
N ALA A 56 7.01 9.64 1.01
CA ALA A 56 6.52 9.45 -0.34
C ALA A 56 6.90 10.66 -1.21
N VAL A 57 7.31 10.40 -2.46
CA VAL A 57 7.50 11.47 -3.44
C VAL A 57 6.18 12.22 -3.55
N ASP A 58 6.18 13.52 -3.26
CA ASP A 58 5.00 14.38 -3.35
C ASP A 58 4.99 15.15 -4.68
N GLY A 59 3.86 15.76 -5.03
CA GLY A 59 3.74 16.55 -6.25
C GLY A 59 4.78 17.68 -6.32
N LYS A 60 5.17 18.24 -5.17
CA LYS A 60 6.22 19.26 -5.09
C LYS A 60 7.59 18.72 -5.49
N ALA A 61 7.93 17.47 -5.15
CA ALA A 61 9.16 16.81 -5.57
C ALA A 61 9.18 16.54 -7.09
N ILE A 62 8.05 16.09 -7.66
CA ILE A 62 7.91 15.94 -9.12
C ILE A 62 8.07 17.30 -9.82
N TYR A 63 7.39 18.33 -9.31
CA TYR A 63 7.49 19.70 -9.82
C TYR A 63 8.94 20.20 -9.80
N LYS A 64 9.64 20.02 -8.68
CA LYS A 64 11.05 20.40 -8.54
C LYS A 64 11.91 19.77 -9.62
N THR A 65 11.76 18.48 -9.85
CA THR A 65 12.56 17.74 -10.85
C THR A 65 12.26 18.23 -12.27
N LYS A 66 10.99 18.44 -12.62
CA LYS A 66 10.61 18.90 -13.97
C LYS A 66 10.97 20.35 -14.24
N HIS A 67 11.00 21.20 -13.22
CA HIS A 67 11.10 22.66 -13.39
C HIS A 67 12.35 23.25 -12.75
N GLU A 68 13.37 22.41 -12.52
CA GLU A 68 14.63 22.81 -11.88
C GLU A 68 15.26 24.05 -12.54
N LYS A 69 15.31 24.11 -13.88
CA LYS A 69 15.85 25.27 -14.60
C LYS A 69 15.06 26.56 -14.33
N LYS A 70 13.73 26.47 -14.27
CA LYS A 70 12.85 27.62 -13.97
C LYS A 70 13.02 28.07 -12.53
N ILE A 71 13.14 27.12 -11.60
CA ILE A 71 13.39 27.39 -10.18
C ILE A 71 14.76 28.06 -10.01
N ASN A 72 15.80 27.56 -10.67
CA ASN A 72 17.14 28.15 -10.63
C ASN A 72 17.16 29.58 -11.20
N ALA A 73 16.45 29.82 -12.31
CA ALA A 73 16.33 31.15 -12.89
C ALA A 73 15.63 32.14 -11.95
N HIS A 74 14.54 31.72 -11.29
CA HIS A 74 13.84 32.55 -10.29
C HIS A 74 14.69 32.76 -9.03
N ALA A 75 15.39 31.72 -8.56
CA ALA A 75 16.29 31.80 -7.42
C ALA A 75 17.44 32.79 -7.64
N ALA A 76 17.94 32.93 -8.87
CA ALA A 76 18.98 33.90 -9.22
C ALA A 76 18.51 35.37 -9.12
N THR A 77 17.20 35.62 -9.05
CA THR A 77 16.63 36.96 -8.85
C THR A 77 16.34 37.29 -7.39
N LEU A 78 16.49 36.31 -6.49
CA LEU A 78 16.22 36.47 -5.06
C LEU A 78 17.52 36.78 -4.31
N GLU A 79 17.46 37.71 -3.36
CA GLU A 79 18.57 38.01 -2.44
C GLU A 79 18.43 37.25 -1.11
N GLY A 80 19.57 36.95 -0.49
CA GLY A 80 19.69 36.28 0.82
C GLY A 80 20.00 34.79 0.73
N ASP A 81 19.88 34.08 1.85
CA ASP A 81 20.11 32.64 1.93
C ASP A 81 18.90 31.81 1.49
N ASP A 82 19.12 30.52 1.17
CA ASP A 82 18.09 29.54 0.80
C ASP A 82 17.21 29.94 -0.41
N THR A 83 17.78 30.72 -1.35
CA THR A 83 17.09 31.25 -2.55
C THR A 83 16.39 30.17 -3.37
N PHE A 84 17.00 28.99 -3.52
CA PHE A 84 16.37 27.87 -4.23
C PHE A 84 15.11 27.36 -3.53
N LYS A 85 15.15 27.17 -2.20
CA LYS A 85 13.98 26.67 -1.44
C LYS A 85 12.84 27.68 -1.47
N ARG A 86 13.17 28.98 -1.38
CA ARG A 86 12.21 30.08 -1.50
C ARG A 86 11.59 30.13 -2.89
N ALA A 87 12.42 30.09 -3.93
CA ALA A 87 11.94 30.05 -5.31
C ALA A 87 11.02 28.85 -5.59
N LEU A 88 11.42 27.65 -5.13
CA LEU A 88 10.56 26.46 -5.22
C LEU A 88 9.25 26.66 -4.47
N LYS A 89 9.26 27.24 -3.27
CA LYS A 89 8.04 27.49 -2.49
C LYS A 89 7.12 28.48 -3.19
N GLU A 90 7.63 29.58 -3.72
CA GLU A 90 6.84 30.60 -4.43
C GLU A 90 6.24 30.04 -5.72
N LEU A 91 7.06 29.39 -6.55
CA LEU A 91 6.62 28.81 -7.81
C LEU A 91 5.64 27.65 -7.61
N TRP A 92 5.88 26.77 -6.64
CA TRP A 92 4.93 25.72 -6.28
C TRP A 92 3.64 26.31 -5.75
N SER A 93 3.68 27.34 -4.90
CA SER A 93 2.47 27.96 -4.35
C SER A 93 1.59 28.56 -5.45
N ALA A 94 2.21 29.14 -6.47
CA ALA A 94 1.55 29.73 -7.63
C ALA A 94 1.17 28.73 -8.74
N GLU A 95 1.55 27.45 -8.62
CA GLU A 95 1.25 26.44 -9.63
C GLU A 95 -0.26 26.12 -9.66
N PRO A 96 -0.98 26.36 -10.77
CA PRO A 96 -2.41 26.05 -10.86
C PRO A 96 -2.69 24.55 -10.95
N ASN A 97 -1.77 23.75 -11.50
CA ASN A 97 -2.00 22.34 -11.79
C ASN A 97 -1.40 21.38 -10.74
N LYS A 98 -1.39 21.75 -9.46
CA LYS A 98 -0.82 20.91 -8.38
C LYS A 98 -1.34 19.48 -8.40
N ALA A 99 -2.64 19.30 -8.65
CA ALA A 99 -3.28 17.99 -8.72
C ALA A 99 -2.60 17.05 -9.75
N LEU A 100 -2.19 17.56 -10.91
CA LEU A 100 -1.50 16.75 -11.92
C LEU A 100 -0.15 16.22 -11.41
N TYR A 101 0.62 17.06 -10.71
CA TYR A 101 1.89 16.64 -10.14
C TYR A 101 1.70 15.67 -8.97
N GLU A 102 0.66 15.85 -8.15
CA GLU A 102 0.31 14.89 -7.09
C GLU A 102 -0.13 13.53 -7.68
N ASP A 103 -0.92 13.53 -8.76
CA ASP A 103 -1.32 12.29 -9.42
C ASP A 103 -0.15 11.59 -10.10
N GLU A 104 0.77 12.34 -10.70
CA GLU A 104 2.03 11.78 -11.21
C GLU A 104 2.90 11.24 -10.07
N ALA A 105 2.97 11.93 -8.94
CA ALA A 105 3.70 11.45 -7.78
C ALA A 105 3.14 10.11 -7.28
N LYS A 106 1.81 9.98 -7.18
CA LYS A 106 1.14 8.71 -6.85
C LYS A 106 1.49 7.57 -7.82
N GLN A 107 1.63 7.85 -9.11
CA GLN A 107 2.03 6.85 -10.10
C GLN A 107 3.46 6.33 -9.89
N THR A 108 4.31 7.08 -9.17
CA THR A 108 5.66 6.63 -8.81
C THR A 108 5.71 5.82 -7.52
N TRP A 109 4.61 5.77 -6.75
CA TRP A 109 4.58 5.04 -5.48
C TRP A 109 4.55 3.55 -5.72
N ASN A 110 5.56 2.85 -5.20
CA ASN A 110 5.55 1.39 -5.15
C ASN A 110 4.94 0.94 -3.82
N ILE A 111 3.61 0.88 -3.77
CA ILE A 111 2.86 0.54 -2.55
C ILE A 111 3.22 -0.87 -2.07
N ALA A 112 3.33 -1.84 -2.98
CA ALA A 112 3.68 -3.21 -2.64
C ALA A 112 5.07 -3.31 -1.98
N GLN A 113 6.08 -2.66 -2.56
CA GLN A 113 7.41 -2.62 -1.93
C GLN A 113 7.38 -1.92 -0.58
N ASN A 114 6.63 -0.83 -0.44
CA ASN A 114 6.51 -0.12 0.83
C ASN A 114 5.89 -0.99 1.93
N GLN A 115 4.90 -1.82 1.58
CA GLN A 115 4.26 -2.77 2.50
C GLN A 115 5.24 -3.88 2.91
N GLU A 116 5.98 -4.45 1.97
CA GLU A 116 7.04 -5.44 2.25
C GLU A 116 8.14 -4.86 3.15
N ASP A 117 8.65 -3.67 2.80
CA ASP A 117 9.67 -2.95 3.56
C ASP A 117 9.18 -2.62 4.97
N PHE A 118 7.89 -2.29 5.13
CA PHE A 118 7.28 -2.07 6.44
C PHE A 118 7.33 -3.34 7.29
N VAL A 119 6.88 -4.48 6.77
CA VAL A 119 6.83 -5.74 7.51
C VAL A 119 8.24 -6.16 7.92
N SER A 120 9.19 -6.13 6.99
CA SER A 120 10.59 -6.44 7.25
C SER A 120 11.21 -5.50 8.30
N GLY A 121 11.00 -4.19 8.13
CA GLY A 121 11.53 -3.20 9.06
C GLY A 121 10.93 -3.26 10.46
N ALA A 122 9.65 -3.60 10.56
CA ALA A 122 8.95 -3.73 11.83
C ALA A 122 9.44 -4.95 12.59
N PHE A 123 9.62 -6.08 11.91
CA PHE A 123 10.18 -7.28 12.51
C PHE A 123 11.56 -7.02 13.12
N GLU A 124 12.50 -6.48 12.34
CA GLU A 124 13.86 -6.25 12.83
C GLU A 124 13.93 -5.16 13.91
N THR A 125 13.03 -4.17 13.87
CA THR A 125 12.93 -3.17 14.93
C THR A 125 12.42 -3.77 16.23
N LEU A 126 11.31 -4.52 16.19
CA LEU A 126 10.72 -5.16 17.37
C LEU A 126 11.68 -6.19 17.95
N LYS A 127 12.32 -7.00 17.11
CA LYS A 127 13.37 -7.93 17.51
C LYS A 127 14.52 -7.21 18.21
N GLY A 128 15.03 -6.11 17.61
CA GLY A 128 16.06 -5.29 18.22
C GLY A 128 15.64 -4.75 19.59
N LEU A 129 14.39 -4.28 19.73
CA LEU A 129 13.85 -3.79 21.01
C LEU A 129 13.77 -4.88 22.07
N CYS A 130 13.24 -6.06 21.72
CA CYS A 130 13.11 -7.17 22.64
C CYS A 130 14.48 -7.69 23.08
N GLN A 131 15.46 -7.77 22.19
CA GLN A 131 16.75 -8.38 22.49
C GLN A 131 17.77 -7.39 23.11
N TYR A 132 17.54 -6.07 23.01
CA TYR A 132 18.48 -5.03 23.47
C TYR A 132 18.79 -5.05 24.98
N GLY A 133 18.01 -5.71 25.82
CA GLY A 133 18.27 -5.78 27.28
C GLY A 133 17.54 -4.77 28.14
N HIS A 134 17.15 -3.63 27.56
CA HIS A 134 16.65 -2.49 28.35
C HIS A 134 15.21 -2.61 28.82
N LEU A 135 14.37 -3.38 28.11
CA LEU A 135 12.99 -3.63 28.48
C LEU A 135 12.83 -4.84 29.42
N GLY A 136 13.94 -5.52 29.75
CA GLY A 136 13.91 -6.82 30.40
C GLY A 136 13.38 -7.91 29.46
N LYS A 137 12.93 -9.03 30.04
CA LYS A 137 12.30 -10.11 29.27
C LYS A 137 10.93 -9.65 28.77
N VAL A 138 10.81 -9.50 27.46
CA VAL A 138 9.61 -8.98 26.82
C VAL A 138 9.29 -9.78 25.56
N GLU A 139 8.00 -9.91 25.30
CA GLU A 139 7.46 -10.41 24.04
C GLU A 139 6.51 -9.36 23.48
N MET A 140 6.58 -9.17 22.17
CA MET A 140 5.78 -8.21 21.44
C MET A 140 5.16 -8.89 20.23
N VAL A 141 3.91 -8.53 19.94
CA VAL A 141 3.25 -8.90 18.70
C VAL A 141 2.66 -7.63 18.10
N LEU A 142 3.03 -7.32 16.87
CA LEU A 142 2.44 -6.23 16.11
C LEU A 142 1.49 -6.82 15.07
N PHE A 143 0.20 -6.53 15.21
CA PHE A 143 -0.80 -6.84 14.19
C PHE A 143 -0.83 -5.72 13.15
N TYR A 144 -0.94 -6.09 11.88
CA TYR A 144 -1.06 -5.16 10.77
C TYR A 144 -2.12 -5.65 9.79
N THR A 145 -2.74 -4.70 9.12
CA THR A 145 -3.57 -4.96 7.95
C THR A 145 -3.31 -3.88 6.92
N PHE A 146 -3.09 -4.29 5.68
CA PHE A 146 -3.00 -3.40 4.53
C PHE A 146 -4.02 -3.80 3.48
N ARG A 147 -4.22 -2.94 2.47
CA ARG A 147 -4.84 -3.37 1.22
C ARG A 147 -3.75 -3.64 0.20
N ASN A 148 -3.76 -4.83 -0.38
CA ASN A 148 -2.88 -5.13 -1.50
C ASN A 148 -3.29 -4.29 -2.74
N PRO A 149 -2.49 -4.27 -3.81
CA PRO A 149 -2.85 -3.54 -5.04
C PRO A 149 -4.16 -3.99 -5.71
N SER A 150 -4.68 -5.18 -5.37
CA SER A 150 -5.98 -5.69 -5.83
C SER A 150 -7.15 -5.19 -4.97
N GLY A 151 -6.88 -4.48 -3.88
CA GLY A 151 -7.87 -3.94 -2.95
C GLY A 151 -8.26 -4.89 -1.81
N ASP A 152 -7.78 -6.14 -1.83
CA ASP A 152 -8.05 -7.14 -0.81
C ASP A 152 -7.27 -6.83 0.47
N LEU A 153 -7.82 -7.26 1.61
CA LEU A 153 -7.14 -7.12 2.89
C LEU A 153 -6.02 -8.16 3.00
N GLU A 154 -4.84 -7.69 3.36
CA GLU A 154 -3.72 -8.53 3.74
C GLU A 154 -3.43 -8.26 5.22
N THR A 155 -3.79 -9.24 6.06
CA THR A 155 -3.70 -9.16 7.52
C THR A 155 -2.63 -10.13 8.01
N GLY A 156 -1.83 -9.69 8.98
CA GLY A 156 -0.81 -10.54 9.60
C GLY A 156 -0.38 -10.03 10.96
N SER A 157 0.58 -10.72 11.55
CA SER A 157 1.23 -10.29 12.78
C SER A 157 2.74 -10.51 12.71
N ILE A 158 3.46 -9.73 13.51
CA ILE A 158 4.91 -9.75 13.61
C ILE A 158 5.27 -10.03 15.06
N PRO A 159 5.67 -11.26 15.39
CA PRO A 159 6.12 -11.61 16.73
C PRO A 159 7.59 -11.23 16.92
N ALA A 160 7.94 -10.81 18.14
CA ALA A 160 9.31 -10.54 18.55
C ALA A 160 9.54 -10.94 20.01
N HIS A 161 10.66 -11.60 20.26
CA HIS A 161 10.96 -12.24 21.54
C HIS A 161 12.29 -11.76 22.11
N TRP A 162 12.38 -11.76 23.44
CA TRP A 162 13.62 -11.61 24.19
C TRP A 162 14.67 -12.65 23.76
N THR A 163 14.25 -13.91 23.60
CA THR A 163 15.08 -15.06 23.24
C THR A 163 14.44 -15.87 22.11
N PRO A 164 15.21 -16.32 21.10
CA PRO A 164 14.69 -17.14 20.00
C PRO A 164 14.06 -18.47 20.44
N GLU A 165 14.43 -18.94 21.63
CA GLU A 165 13.93 -20.21 22.20
C GLU A 165 12.56 -20.07 22.85
N ASN A 166 12.05 -18.85 23.02
CA ASN A 166 10.70 -18.65 23.53
C ASN A 166 9.68 -19.04 22.46
N PRO A 167 8.62 -19.78 22.82
CA PRO A 167 7.51 -20.02 21.91
C PRO A 167 6.89 -18.69 21.47
N SER A 168 6.34 -18.65 20.26
CA SER A 168 5.60 -17.46 19.87
C SER A 168 4.24 -17.43 20.58
N PHE A 169 3.70 -16.23 20.80
CA PHE A 169 2.34 -16.07 21.35
C PHE A 169 1.30 -16.86 20.56
N HIS A 170 1.48 -16.97 19.24
CA HIS A 170 0.65 -17.79 18.35
C HIS A 170 0.73 -19.28 18.70
N ASP A 171 1.92 -19.79 19.00
CA ASP A 171 2.13 -21.20 19.31
C ASP A 171 1.58 -21.58 20.69
N GLU A 172 1.60 -20.66 21.66
CA GLU A 172 1.07 -20.91 23.01
C GLU A 172 -0.45 -20.73 23.11
N TYR A 173 -1.01 -19.77 22.37
CA TYR A 173 -2.39 -19.32 22.49
C TYR A 173 -3.09 -19.27 21.13
N THR A 174 -3.08 -20.39 20.41
CA THR A 174 -3.57 -20.45 19.02
C THR A 174 -5.04 -20.06 18.91
N GLU A 175 -5.91 -20.54 19.80
CA GLU A 175 -7.35 -20.22 19.74
C GLU A 175 -7.62 -18.73 20.01
N GLU A 176 -6.97 -18.14 21.00
CA GLU A 176 -7.10 -16.72 21.32
C GLU A 176 -6.49 -15.84 20.23
N TYR A 177 -5.36 -16.28 19.66
CA TYR A 177 -4.71 -15.60 18.55
C TYR A 177 -5.64 -15.56 17.33
N ASP A 178 -6.20 -16.69 16.92
CA ASP A 178 -7.08 -16.78 15.75
C ASP A 178 -8.37 -15.98 15.96
N THR A 179 -8.91 -16.02 17.18
CA THR A 179 -10.08 -15.21 17.57
C THR A 179 -9.78 -13.73 17.46
N PHE A 180 -8.63 -13.29 17.98
CA PHE A 180 -8.23 -11.88 17.91
C PHE A 180 -7.92 -11.44 16.48
N LEU A 181 -7.21 -12.26 15.70
CA LEU A 181 -6.85 -11.97 14.30
C LEU A 181 -8.11 -11.78 13.45
N SER A 182 -9.11 -12.64 13.65
CA SER A 182 -10.41 -12.53 12.96
C SER A 182 -11.14 -11.23 13.32
N ALA A 183 -11.18 -10.87 14.62
CA ALA A 183 -11.79 -9.62 15.06
C ALA A 183 -11.02 -8.38 14.55
N TRP A 184 -9.70 -8.49 14.49
CA TRP A 184 -8.82 -7.45 13.95
C TRP A 184 -9.05 -7.24 12.45
N GLU A 185 -9.15 -8.30 11.66
CA GLU A 185 -9.45 -8.24 10.24
C GLU A 185 -10.83 -7.62 9.97
N GLU A 186 -11.85 -8.01 10.74
CA GLU A 186 -13.19 -7.42 10.66
C GLU A 186 -13.17 -5.92 10.96
N TYR A 187 -12.44 -5.51 12.01
CA TYR A 187 -12.25 -4.11 12.35
C TYR A 187 -11.49 -3.35 11.25
N ALA A 188 -10.39 -3.92 10.75
CA ALA A 188 -9.57 -3.32 9.71
C ALA A 188 -10.36 -3.13 8.41
N GLY A 189 -11.22 -4.08 8.03
CA GLY A 189 -12.09 -3.97 6.87
C GLY A 189 -13.06 -2.79 6.94
N LYS A 190 -13.50 -2.40 8.15
CA LYS A 190 -14.39 -1.25 8.38
C LYS A 190 -13.65 0.10 8.38
N VAL A 191 -12.41 0.12 8.87
CA VAL A 191 -11.66 1.36 9.13
C VAL A 191 -10.70 1.72 8.01
N LEU A 192 -10.07 0.73 7.39
CA LEU A 192 -9.20 0.97 6.24
C LEU A 192 -10.07 1.48 5.10
N PRO A 193 -9.80 2.69 4.59
CA PRO A 193 -10.43 3.16 3.38
C PRO A 193 -10.31 2.04 2.36
N SER A 194 -11.43 1.57 1.84
CA SER A 194 -11.37 0.95 0.53
C SER A 194 -10.69 2.01 -0.35
N GLU A 195 -9.76 1.62 -1.25
CA GLU A 195 -9.57 2.47 -2.43
C GLU A 195 -10.96 2.93 -2.83
N PRO A 196 -11.21 4.23 -3.08
CA PRO A 196 -12.54 4.64 -3.51
C PRO A 196 -12.85 3.63 -4.59
N GLU A 197 -13.81 2.71 -4.33
CA GLU A 197 -14.34 1.81 -5.34
C GLU A 197 -14.39 2.73 -6.52
N GLN A 198 -13.64 2.46 -7.59
CA GLN A 198 -13.55 3.40 -8.69
C GLN A 198 -14.99 3.59 -9.08
N LYS A 199 -15.62 4.66 -8.56
CA LYS A 199 -16.99 4.51 -8.03
C LYS A 199 -17.75 4.57 -9.28
N SER A 200 -18.05 3.37 -9.79
CA SER A 200 -18.31 3.23 -11.20
C SER A 200 -19.41 4.23 -11.41
N THR A 201 -19.12 5.25 -12.22
CA THR A 201 -20.05 6.36 -12.39
C THR A 201 -21.38 5.83 -12.94
N PHE A 202 -21.33 4.57 -13.40
CA PHE A 202 -22.38 3.68 -13.82
C PHE A 202 -22.78 2.74 -12.68
N GLU A 203 -23.94 3.02 -12.11
CA GLU A 203 -24.69 2.05 -11.30
C GLU A 203 -25.27 0.97 -12.24
N ILE A 204 -24.79 -0.27 -12.10
CA ILE A 204 -25.30 -1.41 -12.88
C ILE A 204 -26.67 -1.79 -12.32
N LYS A 205 -27.71 -1.61 -13.12
CA LYS A 205 -29.07 -1.94 -12.72
C LYS A 205 -29.27 -3.45 -12.67
N LEU A 206 -30.06 -3.90 -11.71
CA LEU A 206 -30.51 -5.27 -11.60
C LEU A 206 -31.92 -5.41 -12.18
N ASP A 207 -32.21 -6.55 -12.78
CA ASP A 207 -33.58 -6.89 -13.20
C ASP A 207 -34.43 -7.43 -12.05
N ALA A 208 -35.68 -7.81 -12.35
CA ALA A 208 -36.63 -8.34 -11.36
C ALA A 208 -36.16 -9.64 -10.67
N ASN A 209 -35.19 -10.36 -11.25
CA ASN A 209 -34.59 -11.57 -10.70
C ASN A 209 -33.24 -11.29 -10.01
N GLY A 210 -32.87 -10.02 -9.84
CA GLY A 210 -31.59 -9.60 -9.25
C GLY A 210 -30.39 -9.72 -10.19
N ARG A 211 -30.61 -9.95 -11.50
CA ARG A 211 -29.52 -10.17 -12.47
C ARG A 211 -28.94 -8.85 -12.96
N PRO A 212 -27.61 -8.68 -13.02
CA PRO A 212 -26.98 -7.48 -13.57
C PRO A 212 -27.31 -7.27 -15.05
N ARG A 213 -27.71 -6.05 -15.42
CA ARG A 213 -27.98 -5.64 -16.80
C ARG A 213 -26.98 -4.62 -17.29
N PHE A 214 -26.42 -4.85 -18.47
CA PHE A 214 -25.49 -3.91 -19.09
C PHE A 214 -26.24 -2.61 -19.40
N PRO A 215 -25.67 -1.44 -19.08
CA PRO A 215 -26.32 -0.18 -19.39
C PRO A 215 -26.39 0.04 -20.90
N GLN A 216 -27.44 0.73 -21.36
CA GLN A 216 -27.50 1.20 -22.73
C GLN A 216 -26.45 2.30 -22.90
N LEU A 217 -25.48 2.10 -23.80
CA LEU A 217 -24.44 3.08 -24.10
C LEU A 217 -24.62 3.61 -25.54
N ASP A 218 -24.33 4.89 -25.72
CA ASP A 218 -24.17 5.48 -27.05
C ASP A 218 -22.74 5.21 -27.52
N LEU A 219 -22.57 4.13 -28.29
CA LEU A 219 -21.28 3.63 -28.76
C LEU A 219 -20.53 4.64 -29.65
N GLU A 220 -21.24 5.60 -30.27
CA GLU A 220 -20.63 6.62 -31.11
C GLU A 220 -20.00 7.77 -30.30
N ARG A 221 -20.41 7.94 -29.03
CA ARG A 221 -20.06 9.10 -28.20
C ARG A 221 -19.23 8.75 -26.97
N ILE A 222 -19.28 7.50 -26.52
CA ILE A 222 -18.57 7.05 -25.31
C ILE A 222 -17.06 6.87 -25.57
N GLN A 223 -16.24 7.35 -24.64
CA GLN A 223 -14.79 7.19 -24.76
C GLN A 223 -14.35 5.78 -24.32
N VAL A 224 -13.23 5.30 -24.87
CA VAL A 224 -12.66 3.98 -24.50
C VAL A 224 -12.39 3.86 -23.00
N LEU A 225 -11.98 4.95 -22.33
CA LEU A 225 -11.75 4.95 -20.89
C LEU A 225 -13.06 4.71 -20.11
N GLU A 226 -14.16 5.33 -20.54
CA GLU A 226 -15.48 5.13 -19.95
C GLU A 226 -16.02 3.72 -20.25
N GLN A 227 -15.79 3.19 -21.45
CA GLN A 227 -16.11 1.81 -21.80
C GLN A 227 -15.44 0.81 -20.84
N ARG A 228 -14.15 1.01 -20.52
CA ARG A 228 -13.43 0.18 -19.54
C ARG A 228 -14.08 0.22 -18.17
N SER A 229 -14.42 1.42 -17.68
CA SER A 229 -15.07 1.59 -16.38
C SER A 229 -16.43 0.89 -16.33
N VAL A 230 -17.26 1.02 -17.37
CA VAL A 230 -18.56 0.33 -17.43
C VAL A 230 -18.40 -1.18 -17.45
N LEU A 231 -17.49 -1.69 -18.30
CA LEU A 231 -17.21 -3.12 -18.41
C LEU A 231 -16.70 -3.70 -17.09
N ALA A 232 -15.76 -3.02 -16.41
CA ALA A 232 -15.24 -3.46 -15.13
C ALA A 232 -16.34 -3.56 -14.08
N ALA A 233 -17.20 -2.53 -14.00
CA ALA A 233 -18.33 -2.52 -13.07
C ALA A 233 -19.35 -3.62 -13.36
N TYR A 234 -19.63 -3.87 -14.64
CA TYR A 234 -20.56 -4.92 -15.05
C TYR A 234 -20.04 -6.32 -14.77
N LEU A 235 -18.78 -6.61 -15.11
CA LEU A 235 -18.16 -7.91 -14.86
C LEU A 235 -18.03 -8.17 -13.35
N MET A 236 -17.73 -7.15 -12.55
CA MET A 236 -17.76 -7.25 -11.09
C MET A 236 -19.17 -7.55 -10.56
N ALA A 237 -20.20 -6.93 -11.12
CA ALA A 237 -21.59 -7.20 -10.74
C ALA A 237 -22.00 -8.65 -11.08
N LEU A 238 -21.59 -9.16 -12.24
CA LEU A 238 -21.79 -10.56 -12.63
C LEU A 238 -21.05 -11.53 -11.69
N TRP A 239 -19.81 -11.22 -11.36
CA TRP A 239 -18.99 -12.02 -10.43
C TRP A 239 -19.64 -12.14 -9.05
N LYS A 240 -20.12 -11.01 -8.51
CA LYS A 240 -20.87 -10.98 -7.25
C LYS A 240 -22.21 -11.72 -7.35
N PHE A 241 -22.91 -11.58 -8.46
CA PHE A 241 -24.18 -12.28 -8.69
C PHE A 241 -24.01 -13.80 -8.74
N ALA A 242 -22.90 -14.29 -9.30
CA ALA A 242 -22.54 -15.70 -9.29
C ALA A 242 -22.17 -16.25 -7.89
N GLY A 243 -22.09 -15.37 -6.88
CA GLY A 243 -21.78 -15.74 -5.49
C GLY A 243 -20.29 -15.86 -5.19
N TRP A 244 -19.42 -15.41 -6.09
CA TRP A 244 -17.98 -15.43 -5.88
C TRP A 244 -17.50 -14.21 -5.08
N ALA A 245 -16.50 -14.43 -4.23
CA ALA A 245 -15.85 -13.39 -3.45
C ALA A 245 -14.71 -12.73 -4.24
N GLY A 246 -14.31 -11.53 -3.82
CA GLY A 246 -13.18 -10.81 -4.41
C GLY A 246 -13.42 -10.29 -5.84
N SER A 247 -12.32 -10.00 -6.53
CA SER A 247 -12.31 -9.54 -7.93
C SER A 247 -12.38 -10.71 -8.92
N PRO A 248 -12.87 -10.52 -10.16
CA PRO A 248 -12.95 -11.59 -11.14
C PRO A 248 -11.58 -12.21 -11.45
N ALA A 249 -11.51 -13.55 -11.38
CA ALA A 249 -10.28 -14.31 -11.65
C ALA A 249 -10.02 -14.40 -13.17
N TYR A 250 -9.70 -13.28 -13.83
CA TYR A 250 -9.58 -13.21 -15.29
C TYR A 250 -8.61 -14.22 -15.91
N ALA A 251 -7.53 -14.59 -15.22
CA ALA A 251 -6.60 -15.61 -15.70
C ALA A 251 -7.25 -17.01 -15.76
N GLU A 252 -8.08 -17.34 -14.77
CA GLU A 252 -8.80 -18.62 -14.70
C GLU A 252 -9.95 -18.65 -15.70
N ILE A 253 -10.70 -17.54 -15.83
CA ILE A 253 -11.76 -17.39 -16.83
C ILE A 253 -11.22 -17.60 -18.26
N LEU A 254 -10.02 -17.11 -18.56
CA LEU A 254 -9.39 -17.32 -19.86
C LEU A 254 -8.95 -18.77 -20.10
N ASN A 255 -8.49 -19.45 -19.05
CA ASN A 255 -7.98 -20.82 -19.15
C ASN A 255 -9.11 -21.86 -19.20
N ALA A 256 -10.22 -21.60 -18.50
CA ALA A 256 -11.34 -22.53 -18.38
C ALA A 256 -12.70 -21.79 -18.44
N PRO A 257 -13.04 -21.13 -19.56
CA PRO A 257 -14.24 -20.28 -19.66
C PRO A 257 -15.56 -21.02 -19.39
N ASN A 258 -15.62 -22.33 -19.71
CA ASN A 258 -16.79 -23.19 -19.49
C ASN A 258 -17.19 -23.32 -18.01
N ASP A 259 -16.25 -23.09 -17.09
CA ASP A 259 -16.50 -23.19 -15.65
C ASP A 259 -17.15 -21.90 -15.10
N PHE A 260 -17.15 -20.82 -15.89
CA PHE A 260 -17.57 -19.49 -15.44
C PHE A 260 -18.79 -18.94 -16.18
N TYR A 261 -19.02 -19.31 -17.44
CA TYR A 261 -20.19 -18.88 -18.22
C TYR A 261 -20.51 -19.88 -19.33
N ASP A 262 -21.73 -19.81 -19.89
CA ASP A 262 -22.15 -20.72 -20.95
C ASP A 262 -21.49 -20.37 -22.31
N THR A 263 -20.40 -21.04 -22.63
CA THR A 263 -19.67 -20.86 -23.91
C THR A 263 -20.42 -21.39 -25.13
N THR A 264 -21.49 -22.15 -24.95
CA THR A 264 -22.35 -22.58 -26.07
C THR A 264 -23.23 -21.43 -26.56
N VAL A 265 -23.60 -20.52 -25.64
CA VAL A 265 -24.38 -19.30 -25.89
C VAL A 265 -23.46 -18.12 -26.19
N HIS A 266 -22.39 -17.94 -25.41
CA HIS A 266 -21.45 -16.82 -25.48
C HIS A 266 -20.14 -17.23 -26.18
N LYS A 267 -20.25 -17.68 -27.44
CA LYS A 267 -19.10 -18.18 -28.21
C LYS A 267 -18.03 -17.11 -28.45
N ASP A 268 -16.78 -17.53 -28.38
CA ASP A 268 -15.58 -16.74 -28.67
C ASP A 268 -15.41 -15.46 -27.82
N LEU A 269 -16.08 -15.40 -26.67
CA LEU A 269 -15.98 -14.26 -25.77
C LEU A 269 -14.68 -14.33 -24.95
N LEU A 270 -13.79 -13.37 -25.16
CA LEU A 270 -12.56 -13.26 -24.37
C LEU A 270 -12.74 -12.25 -23.25
N LEU A 271 -13.19 -12.74 -22.09
CA LEU A 271 -13.27 -11.95 -20.88
C LEU A 271 -11.87 -11.73 -20.31
N LYS A 272 -11.40 -10.48 -20.39
CA LYS A 272 -10.15 -10.00 -19.81
C LYS A 272 -10.43 -8.84 -18.90
N ASP A 273 -9.49 -8.55 -18.01
CA ASP A 273 -9.55 -7.35 -17.19
C ASP A 273 -9.67 -6.10 -18.07
N PRO A 274 -10.81 -5.36 -18.03
CA PRO A 274 -10.97 -4.14 -18.80
C PRO A 274 -9.97 -3.05 -18.41
N ASN A 275 -9.35 -3.14 -17.25
CA ASN A 275 -8.35 -2.20 -16.75
C ASN A 275 -6.90 -2.62 -17.07
N ASP A 276 -6.68 -3.79 -17.70
CA ASP A 276 -5.34 -4.20 -18.15
C ASP A 276 -4.76 -3.17 -19.13
N LYS A 277 -3.57 -2.65 -18.78
CA LYS A 277 -2.81 -1.68 -19.58
C LYS A 277 -2.40 -2.24 -20.95
N ASN A 278 -2.34 -3.57 -21.09
CA ASN A 278 -2.02 -4.26 -22.33
C ASN A 278 -3.24 -4.54 -23.20
N ALA A 279 -4.46 -4.45 -22.66
CA ALA A 279 -5.68 -4.62 -23.43
C ALA A 279 -5.80 -3.47 -24.45
N LYS A 280 -6.00 -3.79 -25.72
CA LYS A 280 -6.08 -2.78 -26.79
C LYS A 280 -7.49 -2.18 -26.84
N GLY A 281 -7.60 -0.89 -27.15
CA GLY A 281 -8.88 -0.18 -27.18
C GLY A 281 -9.96 -0.85 -28.04
N HIS A 282 -9.61 -1.41 -29.20
CA HIS A 282 -10.57 -2.12 -30.05
C HIS A 282 -11.14 -3.40 -29.42
N GLN A 283 -10.39 -4.06 -28.51
CA GLN A 283 -10.87 -5.25 -27.80
C GLN A 283 -11.92 -4.85 -26.75
N ILE A 284 -11.67 -3.73 -26.07
CA ILE A 284 -12.62 -3.12 -25.12
C ILE A 284 -13.91 -2.71 -25.84
N SER A 285 -13.80 -2.04 -26.99
CA SER A 285 -14.98 -1.61 -27.76
C SER A 285 -15.77 -2.81 -28.28
N ALA A 286 -15.11 -3.83 -28.86
CA ALA A 286 -15.79 -5.04 -29.31
C ALA A 286 -16.54 -5.77 -28.19
N LEU A 287 -15.96 -5.84 -26.99
CA LEU A 287 -16.61 -6.44 -25.82
C LEU A 287 -17.78 -5.59 -25.32
N THR A 288 -17.64 -4.26 -25.36
CA THR A 288 -18.72 -3.32 -25.02
C THR A 288 -19.90 -3.47 -25.98
N ASP A 289 -19.62 -3.48 -27.29
CA ASP A 289 -20.62 -3.65 -28.35
C ASP A 289 -21.40 -4.95 -28.17
N TYR A 290 -20.68 -6.03 -27.83
CA TYR A 290 -21.27 -7.32 -27.52
C TYR A 290 -22.31 -7.19 -26.39
N PHE A 291 -21.91 -6.69 -25.22
CA PHE A 291 -22.81 -6.60 -24.07
C PHE A 291 -23.97 -5.61 -24.25
N VAL A 292 -23.77 -4.54 -25.04
CA VAL A 292 -24.88 -3.65 -25.44
C VAL A 292 -25.90 -4.40 -26.30
N SER A 293 -25.42 -5.28 -27.19
CA SER A 293 -26.30 -6.04 -28.09
C SER A 293 -27.01 -7.21 -27.41
N THR A 294 -26.43 -7.81 -26.38
CA THR A 294 -26.93 -9.05 -25.77
C THR A 294 -27.53 -8.86 -24.39
N SER A 295 -26.92 -8.05 -23.52
CA SER A 295 -27.15 -8.08 -22.07
C SER A 295 -27.81 -6.82 -21.50
N THR A 296 -28.40 -5.99 -22.35
CA THR A 296 -29.13 -4.78 -21.91
C THR A 296 -30.46 -5.13 -21.23
N ALA A 297 -31.10 -4.13 -20.62
CA ALA A 297 -32.43 -4.26 -20.01
C ALA A 297 -33.52 -4.75 -20.99
N SER A 298 -33.32 -4.50 -22.29
CA SER A 298 -34.19 -4.94 -23.38
C SER A 298 -33.72 -6.23 -24.08
N GLY A 299 -32.57 -6.78 -23.67
CA GLY A 299 -31.99 -8.00 -24.24
C GLY A 299 -32.75 -9.26 -23.79
N SER A 300 -33.03 -10.14 -24.76
CA SER A 300 -33.80 -11.38 -24.56
C SER A 300 -33.10 -12.40 -23.65
N PHE A 301 -31.78 -12.32 -23.52
CA PHE A 301 -30.95 -13.23 -22.73
C PHE A 301 -29.87 -12.44 -21.98
N PRO A 302 -29.94 -12.29 -20.65
CA PRO A 302 -28.82 -11.75 -19.88
C PRO A 302 -27.59 -12.65 -20.03
N PHE A 303 -26.40 -12.09 -19.81
CA PHE A 303 -25.17 -12.88 -19.69
C PHE A 303 -25.24 -13.75 -18.43
N GLU A 304 -25.14 -15.07 -18.61
CA GLU A 304 -25.22 -16.11 -17.55
C GLU A 304 -24.03 -17.07 -17.59
#